data_AF-A0A3P7H3H8-F1
#
_entry.id   AF-A0A3P7H3H8-F1
#
_cell.length_a   1.000
_cell.length_b   1.000
_cell.length_c   1.000
_cell.angle_alpha   90.00
_cell.angle_beta   90.00
_cell.angle_gamma   90.00
#
_symmetry.space_group_name_H-M   'P 1'
#
loop_
_entity.id
_entity.type
_entity.pdbx_description
1 polymer ?
#
loop_
_entity_poly.entity_id
_entity_poly.type
_entity_poly.pdbx_seq_one_letter_code
_entity_poly.pdbx_strand_id
1 'polypeptide(L)'
;MISANFISSTFCSADLVPSYSFGENDVYRQTQNPLGSPLRNIQNQVKAKCGFCPPLFMGRSIFGIPFGILPYRRPITTVIGAPIRVTKIEGEPTEQQIQQLHTEYCHSLNKLFDSYKHLHSIPEDVHLNMY
;
A
#
# COMPACT_ATOMS: atom_id res chain seq x y z
N MET A 1 -6.91 -0.84 -0.70
CA MET A 1 -7.39 0.50 -0.24
C MET A 1 -7.15 1.61 -1.27
N ILE A 2 -6.78 1.31 -2.53
CA ILE A 2 -6.51 2.31 -3.57
C ILE A 2 -7.78 2.65 -4.39
N SER A 3 -8.75 1.75 -4.49
CA SER A 3 -9.92 1.96 -5.38
C SER A 3 -10.92 3.02 -4.89
N ALA A 4 -11.02 3.27 -3.58
CA ALA A 4 -12.01 4.21 -3.04
C ALA A 4 -11.67 5.69 -3.34
N ASN A 5 -10.38 6.06 -3.27
CA ASN A 5 -9.94 7.44 -3.55
C ASN A 5 -9.94 7.76 -5.04
N PHE A 6 -9.71 6.74 -5.88
CA PHE A 6 -9.68 6.88 -7.32
C PHE A 6 -11.07 7.27 -7.89
N ILE A 7 -12.11 6.56 -7.45
CA ILE A 7 -13.49 6.79 -7.90
C ILE A 7 -14.06 8.12 -7.38
N SER A 8 -13.71 8.55 -6.16
CA SER A 8 -14.19 9.86 -5.66
C SER A 8 -13.61 11.04 -6.43
N SER A 9 -12.39 10.90 -6.98
CA SER A 9 -11.70 11.97 -7.72
C SER A 9 -12.25 12.19 -9.13
N THR A 10 -12.94 11.21 -9.73
CA THR A 10 -13.54 11.39 -11.07
C THR A 10 -14.85 12.20 -11.03
N PHE A 11 -15.54 12.25 -9.88
CA PHE A 11 -16.78 13.02 -9.72
C PHE A 11 -16.55 14.48 -9.31
N CYS A 12 -15.42 14.78 -8.67
CA CYS A 12 -15.02 16.13 -8.28
C CYS A 12 -13.86 16.62 -9.14
N SER A 13 -13.73 17.94 -9.37
CA SER A 13 -12.58 18.52 -10.08
C SER A 13 -11.34 18.52 -9.17
N ALA A 14 -10.87 17.35 -8.75
CA ALA A 14 -9.74 17.16 -7.85
C ALA A 14 -8.58 16.50 -8.60
N ASP A 15 -7.40 17.10 -8.49
CA ASP A 15 -6.19 16.52 -9.06
C ASP A 15 -5.75 15.30 -8.24
N LEU A 16 -5.33 14.25 -8.93
CA LEU A 16 -4.85 13.02 -8.29
C LEU A 16 -3.35 13.14 -8.04
N VAL A 17 -2.94 13.11 -6.77
CA VAL A 17 -1.53 13.25 -6.39
C VAL A 17 -0.97 11.88 -6.01
N PRO A 18 0.01 11.34 -6.76
CA PRO A 18 0.70 10.11 -6.40
C PRO A 18 1.58 10.34 -5.17
N SER A 19 1.40 9.51 -4.15
CA SER A 19 2.24 9.50 -2.95
C SER A 19 2.65 8.09 -2.57
N TYR A 20 3.88 7.95 -2.08
CA TYR A 20 4.43 6.68 -1.64
C TYR A 20 5.17 6.86 -0.31
N SER A 21 4.95 5.95 0.64
CA SER A 21 5.55 6.00 1.97
C SER A 21 6.56 4.88 2.15
N PHE A 22 7.84 5.23 2.25
CA PHE A 22 8.91 4.31 2.59
C PHE A 22 8.98 4.06 4.10
N GLY A 23 9.34 2.84 4.50
CA GLY A 23 9.56 2.46 5.90
C GLY A 23 8.32 1.99 6.65
N GLU A 24 7.13 1.97 6.02
CA GLU A 24 5.89 1.47 6.67
C GLU A 24 6.02 0.01 7.14
N ASN A 25 6.76 -0.82 6.40
CA ASN A 25 7.00 -2.21 6.74
C ASN A 25 7.86 -2.39 8.00
N ASP A 26 8.67 -1.40 8.38
CA ASP A 26 9.55 -1.47 9.56
C ASP A 26 8.82 -1.14 10.87
N VAL A 27 7.63 -0.56 10.74
CA VAL A 27 6.80 -0.11 11.85
C VAL A 27 6.23 -1.29 12.64
N TYR A 28 6.09 -2.44 11.99
CA TYR A 28 5.67 -3.68 12.64
C TYR A 28 6.55 -4.84 12.22
N ARG A 29 6.86 -5.73 13.15
CA ARG A 29 7.51 -6.99 12.82
C ARG A 29 6.45 -7.96 12.31
N GLN A 30 6.41 -8.17 11.01
CA GLN A 30 5.64 -9.26 10.42
C GLN A 30 6.49 -10.53 10.41
N THR A 31 5.94 -11.63 10.91
CA THR A 31 6.60 -12.93 10.81
C THR A 31 6.62 -13.37 9.35
N GLN A 32 7.77 -13.86 8.88
CA GLN A 32 7.87 -14.42 7.53
C GLN A 32 6.83 -15.53 7.36
N ASN A 33 6.05 -15.45 6.29
CA ASN A 33 4.95 -16.36 6.03
C ASN A 33 5.06 -16.98 4.64
N PRO A 34 6.11 -17.76 4.36
CA PRO A 34 6.28 -18.38 3.06
C PRO A 34 5.18 -19.41 2.78
N LEU A 35 4.93 -19.65 1.48
CA LEU A 35 4.00 -20.67 1.02
C LEU A 35 4.41 -22.05 1.58
N GLY A 36 3.45 -22.76 2.16
CA GLY A 36 3.69 -24.07 2.79
C GLY A 36 4.16 -24.02 4.25
N SER A 37 4.41 -22.83 4.83
CA SER A 37 4.75 -22.74 6.26
C SER A 37 3.60 -23.22 7.17
N PRO A 38 3.91 -23.79 8.35
CA PRO A 38 2.89 -24.17 9.33
C PRO A 38 1.98 -22.99 9.71
N LEU A 39 2.56 -21.79 9.79
CA LEU A 39 1.85 -20.54 10.05
C LEU A 39 0.82 -20.24 8.96
N ARG A 40 1.21 -20.32 7.68
CA ARG A 40 0.32 -20.12 6.53
C ARG A 40 -0.83 -21.12 6.52
N ASN A 41 -0.55 -22.38 6.85
CA ASN A 41 -1.55 -23.43 6.87
C ASN A 41 -2.60 -23.18 7.96
N ILE A 42 -2.17 -22.80 9.16
CA ILE A 42 -3.08 -22.41 10.25
C ILE A 42 -3.90 -21.17 9.85
N GLN A 43 -3.26 -20.15 9.27
CA GLN A 43 -3.95 -18.95 8.79
C GLN A 43 -4.98 -19.27 7.71
N ASN A 44 -4.66 -20.15 6.76
CA ASN A 44 -5.59 -20.60 5.73
C ASN A 44 -6.78 -21.38 6.32
N GLN A 45 -6.54 -22.22 7.32
CA GLN A 45 -7.61 -22.93 8.02
C GLN A 45 -8.51 -21.97 8.82
N VAL A 46 -7.92 -21.00 9.54
CA VAL A 46 -8.68 -19.96 10.26
C VAL A 46 -9.47 -19.10 9.28
N LYS A 47 -8.86 -18.69 8.17
CA LYS A 47 -9.54 -17.96 7.08
C LYS A 47 -10.70 -18.76 6.50
N ALA A 48 -10.52 -20.06 6.27
CA ALA A 48 -11.56 -20.93 5.73
C ALA A 48 -12.73 -21.11 6.70
N LYS A 49 -12.48 -21.13 8.02
CA LYS A 49 -13.51 -21.29 9.05
C LYS A 49 -14.20 -19.98 9.44
N CYS A 50 -13.46 -18.88 9.54
CA CYS A 50 -13.92 -17.60 10.08
C CYS A 50 -14.10 -16.51 9.01
N GLY A 51 -13.76 -16.77 7.75
CA GLY A 51 -13.82 -15.80 6.64
C GLY A 51 -12.71 -14.74 6.65
N PHE A 52 -11.99 -14.58 7.77
CA PHE A 52 -10.91 -13.62 7.93
C PHE A 52 -9.71 -14.26 8.65
N CYS A 53 -8.50 -13.82 8.26
CA CYS A 53 -7.26 -14.24 8.92
C CYS A 53 -6.78 -13.10 9.83
N PRO A 54 -6.68 -13.31 11.15
CA PRO A 54 -6.13 -12.28 12.04
C PRO A 54 -4.69 -11.96 11.60
N PRO A 55 -4.36 -10.67 11.41
CA PRO A 55 -3.02 -10.28 11.01
C PRO A 55 -2.05 -10.48 12.18
N LEU A 56 -0.93 -11.15 11.91
CA LEU A 56 0.12 -11.41 12.90
C LEU A 56 1.24 -10.38 12.73
N PHE A 57 0.99 -9.16 13.23
CA PHE A 57 2.03 -8.15 13.37
C PHE A 57 2.39 -8.00 14.84
N MET A 58 3.69 -7.88 15.13
CA MET A 58 4.17 -7.60 16.47
C MET A 58 4.75 -6.19 16.52
N GLY A 59 4.22 -5.40 17.44
CA GLY A 59 4.64 -4.04 17.74
C GLY A 59 5.07 -3.87 19.19
N ARG A 60 4.96 -2.65 19.71
CA ARG A 60 5.25 -2.31 21.11
C ARG A 60 3.97 -2.41 21.96
N SER A 61 4.13 -2.70 23.25
CA SER A 61 3.05 -2.60 24.23
C SER A 61 2.89 -1.18 24.76
N ILE A 62 1.67 -0.86 25.21
CA ILE A 62 1.35 0.36 25.96
C ILE A 62 1.86 0.27 27.41
N PHE A 63 2.05 -0.93 27.95
CA PHE A 63 2.30 -1.18 29.38
C PHE A 63 3.62 -1.91 29.69
N GLY A 64 4.65 -1.73 28.85
CA GLY A 64 5.98 -2.31 29.12
C GLY A 64 6.14 -3.82 28.84
N ILE A 65 5.11 -4.48 28.31
CA ILE A 65 5.18 -5.87 27.83
C ILE A 65 6.02 -5.92 26.53
N PRO A 66 6.85 -6.97 26.29
CA PRO A 66 7.73 -7.05 25.12
C PRO A 66 7.01 -7.20 23.76
N PHE A 67 5.68 -7.35 23.75
CA PHE A 67 4.86 -7.44 22.53
C PHE A 67 3.56 -6.64 22.69
N GLY A 68 3.07 -6.04 21.60
CA GLY A 68 1.80 -5.33 21.57
C GLY A 68 1.38 -4.89 20.17
N ILE A 69 0.32 -4.07 20.11
CA ILE A 69 -0.30 -3.62 18.86
C ILE A 69 0.18 -2.25 18.39
N LEU A 70 1.03 -1.55 19.16
CA LEU A 70 1.48 -0.22 18.78
C LEU A 70 2.64 -0.28 17.77
N PRO A 71 2.73 0.69 16.85
CA PRO A 71 3.83 0.79 15.93
C PRO A 71 5.18 0.97 16.65
N TYR A 72 6.26 0.39 16.11
CA TYR A 72 7.61 0.77 16.48
C TYR A 72 7.90 2.20 16.03
N ARG A 73 8.74 2.92 16.79
CA ARG A 73 9.22 4.25 16.43
C ARG A 73 10.27 4.14 15.34
N ARG A 74 9.83 4.03 14.10
CA ARG A 74 10.67 4.02 12.89
C ARG A 74 10.29 5.22 12.01
N PRO A 75 11.26 5.86 11.34
CA PRO A 75 10.96 6.94 10.42
C PRO A 75 10.16 6.42 9.23
N ILE A 76 9.09 7.12 8.88
CA ILE A 76 8.33 6.89 7.64
C ILE A 76 8.59 8.11 6.76
N THR A 77 9.04 7.88 5.53
CA THR A 77 9.32 8.96 4.57
C THR A 77 8.30 8.90 3.46
N THR A 78 7.41 9.88 3.41
CA THR A 78 6.41 10.01 2.34
C THR A 78 6.94 10.92 1.25
N VAL A 79 7.08 10.38 0.04
CA VAL A 79 7.39 11.15 -1.17
C VAL A 79 6.10 11.46 -1.91
N ILE A 80 6.00 12.70 -2.40
CA ILE A 80 4.83 13.21 -3.10
C ILE A 80 5.26 13.58 -4.51
N GLY A 81 4.57 13.06 -5.51
CA GLY A 81 4.85 13.36 -6.92
C GLY A 81 4.05 14.52 -7.46
N ALA A 82 4.22 14.75 -8.76
CA ALA A 82 3.49 15.76 -9.48
C ALA A 82 1.99 15.41 -9.56
N PRO A 83 1.08 16.39 -9.41
CA PRO A 83 -0.36 16.17 -9.55
C PRO A 83 -0.71 15.73 -10.98
N ILE A 84 -1.58 14.74 -11.10
CA ILE A 84 -2.21 14.29 -12.34
C ILE A 84 -3.55 15.02 -12.45
N ARG A 85 -3.70 15.80 -13.53
CA ARG A 85 -4.89 16.62 -13.75
C ARG A 85 -6.05 15.73 -14.15
N VAL A 86 -7.12 15.72 -13.35
CA VAL A 86 -8.34 14.96 -13.66
C VAL A 86 -9.37 15.93 -14.23
N THR A 87 -9.81 15.68 -15.46
CA THR A 87 -10.90 16.45 -16.07
C THR A 87 -12.23 15.89 -15.56
N LYS A 88 -13.10 16.76 -15.05
CA LYS A 88 -14.46 16.36 -14.67
C LYS A 88 -15.23 15.88 -15.90
N ILE A 89 -15.84 14.72 -15.80
CA ILE A 89 -16.71 14.16 -16.84
C ILE A 89 -18.17 14.35 -16.39
N GLU A 90 -19.03 14.79 -17.30
CA GLU A 90 -20.47 14.84 -17.07
C GLU A 90 -21.07 13.45 -17.35
N GLY A 91 -21.50 12.74 -16.30
CA GLY A 91 -22.05 11.38 -16.39
C GLY A 91 -21.17 10.31 -15.74
N GLU A 92 -21.48 9.03 -15.97
CA GLU A 92 -20.64 7.91 -15.50
C GLU A 92 -19.38 7.78 -16.36
N PRO A 93 -18.18 7.77 -15.75
CA PRO A 93 -16.94 7.58 -16.49
C PRO A 93 -16.89 6.19 -17.12
N THR A 94 -16.38 6.11 -18.34
CA THR A 94 -16.22 4.82 -19.02
C THR A 94 -15.06 4.03 -18.39
N GLU A 95 -15.16 2.70 -18.31
CA GLU A 95 -14.08 1.84 -17.78
C GLU A 95 -12.71 2.13 -18.42
N GLN A 96 -12.69 2.42 -19.72
CA GLN A 96 -11.47 2.77 -20.44
C GLN A 96 -10.79 4.04 -19.90
N GLN A 97 -11.58 5.07 -19.54
CA GLN A 97 -11.05 6.33 -19.01
C GLN A 97 -10.48 6.11 -17.60
N ILE A 98 -11.17 5.31 -16.78
CA ILE A 98 -10.70 4.92 -15.45
C ILE A 98 -9.38 4.15 -15.59
N GLN A 99 -9.32 3.19 -16.51
CA GLN A 99 -8.13 2.37 -16.74
C GLN A 99 -6.93 3.19 -17.23
N GLN A 100 -7.16 4.17 -18.12
CA GLN A 100 -6.12 5.09 -18.58
C GLN A 100 -5.55 5.90 -17.42
N LEU A 101 -6.41 6.54 -16.63
CA LEU A 101 -5.98 7.34 -15.47
C LEU A 101 -5.27 6.45 -14.44
N HIS A 102 -5.73 5.21 -14.26
CA HIS A 102 -5.15 4.26 -13.32
C HIS A 102 -3.75 3.86 -13.76
N THR A 103 -3.58 3.61 -15.06
CA THR A 103 -2.29 3.30 -15.67
C THR A 103 -1.31 4.46 -15.51
N GLU A 104 -1.76 5.70 -15.73
CA GLU A 104 -0.94 6.90 -15.54
C GLU A 104 -0.52 7.07 -14.07
N TYR A 105 -1.46 6.88 -13.14
CA TYR A 105 -1.18 6.91 -11.71
C TYR A 105 -0.15 5.84 -11.31
N CYS A 106 -0.34 4.59 -11.73
CA CYS A 106 0.60 3.50 -11.46
C CYS A 106 1.99 3.77 -12.06
N HIS A 107 2.05 4.35 -13.27
CA HIS A 107 3.33 4.75 -13.88
C HIS A 107 4.04 5.83 -13.06
N SER A 108 3.31 6.85 -12.61
CA SER A 108 3.86 7.92 -11.78
C SER A 108 4.38 7.41 -10.42
N LEU A 109 3.67 6.45 -9.79
CA LEU A 109 4.09 5.79 -8.56
C LEU A 109 5.35 4.94 -8.75
N ASN A 110 5.42 4.15 -9.82
CA ASN A 110 6.62 3.37 -10.15
C ASN A 110 7.83 4.29 -10.33
N LYS A 111 7.65 5.39 -11.07
CA LYS A 111 8.71 6.39 -11.26
C LYS A 111 9.17 7.01 -9.94
N LEU A 112 8.25 7.39 -9.06
CA LEU A 112 8.58 7.89 -7.72
C LEU A 112 9.37 6.84 -6.93
N PHE A 113 8.88 5.61 -6.91
CA PHE A 113 9.53 4.53 -6.20
C PHE A 113 10.97 4.31 -6.69
N ASP A 114 11.16 4.13 -7.99
CA ASP A 114 12.49 3.92 -8.58
C ASP A 114 13.43 5.12 -8.33
N SER A 115 12.89 6.34 -8.29
CA SER A 115 13.69 7.54 -8.02
C SER A 115 14.19 7.60 -6.57
N TYR A 116 13.43 7.10 -5.60
CA TYR A 116 13.75 7.26 -4.17
C TYR A 116 14.16 5.96 -3.46
N LYS A 117 13.99 4.78 -4.07
CA LYS A 117 14.27 3.48 -3.44
C LYS A 117 15.72 3.33 -2.96
N HIS A 118 16.68 3.93 -3.67
CA HIS A 118 18.10 3.91 -3.32
C HIS A 118 18.39 4.58 -1.96
N LEU A 119 17.56 5.54 -1.52
CA LEU A 119 17.71 6.20 -0.22
C LEU A 119 17.22 5.35 0.96
N HIS A 120 16.46 4.28 0.68
CA HIS A 120 15.76 3.48 1.69
C HIS A 120 16.29 2.04 1.78
N SER A 121 17.52 1.78 1.32
CA SER A 121 18.18 0.46 1.36
C SER A 121 17.38 -0.65 0.64
N ILE A 122 16.60 -0.28 -0.38
CA ILE A 122 15.86 -1.22 -1.21
C ILE A 122 16.74 -1.58 -2.43
N PRO A 123 16.94 -2.87 -2.74
CA PRO A 123 17.68 -3.32 -3.92
C PRO A 123 17.08 -2.83 -5.25
N GLU A 124 17.92 -2.69 -6.29
CA GLU A 124 17.49 -2.17 -7.59
C GLU A 124 16.55 -3.11 -8.36
N ASP A 125 16.65 -4.41 -8.12
CA ASP A 125 15.84 -5.47 -8.73
C ASP A 125 14.41 -5.53 -8.16
N VAL A 126 14.15 -4.83 -7.05
CA VAL A 126 12.81 -4.72 -6.49
C VAL A 126 12.02 -3.66 -7.24
N HIS A 127 10.84 -4.06 -7.71
CA HIS A 127 9.84 -3.22 -8.36
C HIS A 127 8.49 -3.36 -7.66
N LEU A 128 7.64 -2.33 -7.78
CA LEU A 128 6.29 -2.39 -7.24
C LEU A 128 5.41 -3.27 -8.13
N ASN A 129 4.80 -4.30 -7.53
CA ASN A 129 3.80 -5.13 -8.19
C ASN A 129 2.43 -4.46 -8.04
N MET A 130 1.98 -3.79 -9.10
CA MET A 130 0.66 -3.17 -9.19
C MET A 130 -0.22 -4.07 -10.08
N TYR A 131 -1.25 -4.69 -9.50
CA TYR A 131 -2.21 -5.57 -10.21
C TYR A 131 -3.47 -4.80 -10.61
#